data_AF-A0AAD5W213-F1
#
_entry.id   AF-A0AAD5W213-F1
#
_cell.length_a   1.000
_cell.length_b   1.000
_cell.length_c   1.000
_cell.angle_alpha   90.00
_cell.angle_beta   90.00
_cell.angle_gamma   90.00
#
_symmetry.space_group_name_H-M   'P 1'
#
loop_
_entity.id
_entity.type
_entity.pdbx_description
1 polymer ?
#
loop_
_entity_poly.entity_id
_entity_poly.type
_entity_poly.pdbx_seq_one_letter_code
_entity_poly.pdbx_strand_id
1 'polypeptide(L)'
;MSRARRAGTRPKAVIIGARLKRSFSVHSSDTEEYVTPKKRLRKDISSPCASDSTPSSCRVIRVAARNPSVCADDFDLSTALRRCCTRIDASIVGELKDLPHGKGLVPCVQRLLHTIKLNVKKRFCAKDRIIETELYLSWLQELGFVVTGIENLLNAKIPGTRQRLKGLGHITFGILYHIIDGFISDVDHHHDGRLSRGAEEHPIYPVTMSLVEEAKDSSTDSRAEKAVRLAEEALAKYDRVMEVALRRLKAESRKTLKSARTIAHKERALARACCLLCEQTGFCEDKGGTGDSILQSTRRLMRQWKAEHGITDADEYDSPDDS
;
A
#
# COMPACT_ATOMS: atom_id res chain seq x y z
N MET A 1 -64.49 -41.11 -35.65
CA MET A 1 -65.29 -40.06 -36.31
C MET A 1 -64.72 -38.69 -35.91
N SER A 2 -64.52 -37.81 -36.91
CA SER A 2 -64.35 -36.34 -36.88
C SER A 2 -63.37 -35.69 -35.88
N ARG A 3 -62.14 -35.26 -36.26
CA ARG A 3 -61.70 -34.03 -36.99
C ARG A 3 -62.11 -32.67 -36.38
N ALA A 4 -61.09 -31.90 -35.93
CA ALA A 4 -60.79 -30.49 -36.28
C ALA A 4 -59.42 -30.11 -35.63
N ARG A 5 -58.30 -29.83 -36.32
CA ARG A 5 -57.87 -28.65 -37.16
C ARG A 5 -58.07 -27.32 -36.39
N ARG A 6 -57.10 -26.42 -36.16
CA ARG A 6 -56.10 -25.76 -37.06
C ARG A 6 -54.94 -25.14 -36.23
N ALA A 7 -53.67 -25.22 -36.69
CA ALA A 7 -52.85 -24.17 -37.35
C ALA A 7 -52.70 -22.85 -36.53
N GLY A 8 -51.53 -22.26 -36.27
CA GLY A 8 -50.19 -22.36 -36.86
C GLY A 8 -49.75 -20.97 -37.32
N THR A 9 -48.63 -20.41 -36.80
CA THR A 9 -47.72 -19.44 -37.47
C THR A 9 -46.56 -19.03 -36.55
N ARG A 10 -45.32 -19.38 -36.95
CA ARG A 10 -44.06 -18.65 -36.62
C ARG A 10 -43.83 -17.58 -37.72
N PRO A 11 -42.66 -16.92 -37.80
CA PRO A 11 -42.09 -15.85 -36.97
C PRO A 11 -41.92 -14.54 -37.80
N LYS A 12 -41.49 -13.43 -37.18
CA LYS A 12 -40.93 -12.29 -37.93
C LYS A 12 -39.61 -11.84 -37.31
N ALA A 13 -38.53 -12.08 -38.05
CA ALA A 13 -37.29 -11.34 -37.96
C ALA A 13 -37.45 -10.01 -38.70
N VAL A 14 -36.87 -8.94 -38.16
CA VAL A 14 -36.61 -7.69 -38.87
C VAL A 14 -35.15 -7.32 -38.62
N ILE A 15 -34.35 -7.38 -39.69
CA ILE A 15 -33.05 -6.72 -39.85
C ILE A 15 -33.33 -5.52 -40.76
N ILE A 16 -32.93 -4.30 -40.38
CA ILE A 16 -32.30 -3.16 -41.13
C ILE A 16 -32.06 -2.10 -40.03
N GLY A 17 -30.90 -1.52 -39.73
CA GLY A 17 -29.75 -1.08 -40.52
C GLY A 17 -29.64 0.45 -40.36
N ALA A 18 -28.52 0.98 -39.85
CA ALA A 18 -27.97 2.30 -40.22
C ALA A 18 -26.75 2.69 -39.36
N ARG A 19 -25.61 2.69 -40.04
CA ARG A 19 -24.39 3.47 -39.80
C ARG A 19 -24.72 4.94 -39.52
N LEU A 20 -24.06 5.54 -38.52
CA LEU A 20 -23.73 6.97 -38.54
C LEU A 20 -22.34 7.19 -37.94
N LYS A 21 -21.37 7.30 -38.84
CA LYS A 21 -20.09 7.95 -38.59
C LYS A 21 -20.36 9.46 -38.44
N ARG A 22 -19.85 10.09 -37.39
CA ARG A 22 -19.47 11.51 -37.43
C ARG A 22 -18.11 11.69 -36.79
N SER A 23 -17.13 11.71 -37.68
CA SER A 23 -15.88 12.43 -37.54
C SER A 23 -16.17 13.94 -37.50
N PHE A 24 -15.64 14.63 -36.50
CA PHE A 24 -15.25 16.03 -36.63
C PHE A 24 -13.80 16.16 -36.17
N SER A 25 -12.95 16.34 -37.17
CA SER A 25 -11.63 16.95 -37.07
C SER A 25 -11.80 18.46 -37.23
N VAL A 26 -10.84 19.20 -36.68
CA VAL A 26 -10.22 20.45 -37.20
C VAL A 26 -10.16 21.56 -36.15
N HIS A 27 -8.92 21.69 -35.64
CA HIS A 27 -8.12 22.89 -35.29
C HIS A 27 -8.67 23.94 -34.31
N SER A 28 -7.92 24.15 -33.23
CA SER A 28 -7.29 25.46 -33.02
C SER A 28 -5.98 25.30 -32.26
N SER A 29 -4.93 25.80 -32.91
CA SER A 29 -3.60 26.05 -32.39
C SER A 29 -3.65 27.23 -31.44
N ASP A 30 -3.10 27.10 -30.24
CA ASP A 30 -2.46 28.23 -29.56
C ASP A 30 -1.32 27.71 -28.68
N THR A 31 -0.13 27.83 -29.25
CA THR A 31 1.16 27.72 -28.60
C THR A 31 1.47 29.04 -27.91
N GLU A 32 1.36 29.09 -26.57
CA GLU A 32 2.05 30.13 -25.80
C GLU A 32 3.32 29.57 -25.19
N GLU A 33 4.42 30.01 -25.79
CA GLU A 33 5.80 29.74 -25.45
C GLU A 33 6.19 30.59 -24.23
N TYR A 34 6.24 29.99 -23.03
CA TYR A 34 6.76 30.69 -21.85
C TYR A 34 8.28 30.81 -21.91
N VAL A 35 8.74 31.92 -22.49
CA VAL A 35 10.14 32.37 -22.47
C VAL A 35 10.52 32.80 -21.05
N THR A 36 11.51 32.11 -20.48
CA THR A 36 12.13 32.43 -19.18
C THR A 36 13.11 33.61 -19.32
N PRO A 37 13.06 34.64 -18.46
CA PRO A 37 14.06 35.71 -18.49
C PRO A 37 15.43 35.21 -18.02
N LYS A 38 16.45 35.43 -18.88
CA LYS A 38 17.85 35.07 -18.69
C LYS A 38 18.49 35.80 -17.50
N LYS A 39 19.31 35.04 -16.76
CA LYS A 39 20.24 35.47 -15.71
C LYS A 39 21.13 36.62 -16.20
N ARG A 40 21.19 37.71 -15.42
CA ARG A 40 22.24 38.73 -15.54
C ARG A 40 23.54 38.17 -14.96
N LEU A 41 24.45 37.75 -15.83
CA LEU A 41 25.88 37.67 -15.53
C LEU A 41 26.41 39.10 -15.42
N ARG A 42 26.97 39.49 -14.27
CA ARG A 42 27.89 40.63 -14.20
C ARG A 42 29.31 40.09 -14.15
N LYS A 43 30.11 40.61 -15.08
CA LYS A 43 31.52 40.34 -15.34
C LYS A 43 32.38 41.22 -14.42
N ASP A 44 33.49 40.64 -14.00
CA ASP A 44 34.51 41.20 -13.12
C ASP A 44 35.11 42.52 -13.60
N ILE A 45 35.41 43.41 -12.65
CA ILE A 45 36.51 44.37 -12.74
C ILE A 45 37.27 44.33 -11.42
N SER A 46 38.57 44.13 -11.54
CA SER A 46 39.60 43.92 -10.53
C SER A 46 40.10 45.20 -9.83
N SER A 47 40.72 44.97 -8.66
CA SER A 47 41.91 45.65 -8.09
C SER A 47 41.68 46.65 -6.92
N PRO A 48 42.71 47.00 -6.10
CA PRO A 48 43.18 46.24 -4.93
C PRO A 48 43.29 47.11 -3.66
N CYS A 49 43.47 46.46 -2.49
CA CYS A 49 44.40 46.81 -1.39
C CYS A 49 43.91 46.39 0.00
N ALA A 50 44.91 46.11 0.84
CA ALA A 50 44.89 45.50 2.16
C ALA A 50 44.17 46.33 3.23
N SER A 51 43.58 45.64 4.21
CA SER A 51 43.97 45.80 5.63
C SER A 51 43.28 44.76 6.51
N ASP A 52 44.00 44.48 7.59
CA ASP A 52 43.87 43.41 8.55
C ASP A 52 42.56 43.37 9.34
N SER A 53 42.41 42.24 10.03
CA SER A 53 41.55 41.97 11.18
C SER A 53 40.09 41.63 10.91
N THR A 54 39.82 40.32 10.74
CA THR A 54 38.55 39.71 11.19
C THR A 54 38.76 38.22 11.47
N PRO A 55 38.19 37.69 12.57
CA PRO A 55 38.54 36.40 13.12
C PRO A 55 38.00 35.24 12.27
N SER A 56 38.80 34.17 12.23
CA SER A 56 38.45 32.88 11.64
C SER A 56 37.12 32.36 12.20
N SER A 57 36.05 32.50 11.41
CA SER A 57 34.80 31.80 11.66
C SER A 57 35.00 30.34 11.25
N CYS A 58 35.53 29.55 12.19
CA CYS A 58 35.35 28.11 12.19
C CYS A 58 33.86 27.85 12.02
N ARG A 59 33.45 27.43 10.81
CA ARG A 59 32.16 26.80 10.61
C ARG A 59 32.16 25.53 11.45
N VAL A 60 31.72 25.68 12.70
CA VAL A 60 31.18 24.59 13.48
C VAL A 60 29.98 24.11 12.69
N ILE A 61 30.22 23.10 11.85
CA ILE A 61 29.18 22.21 11.39
C ILE A 61 28.59 21.67 12.69
N ARG A 62 27.47 22.24 13.13
CA ARG A 62 26.59 21.59 14.09
C ARG A 62 26.07 20.36 13.35
N VAL A 63 26.88 19.31 13.33
CA VAL A 63 26.40 17.94 13.30
C VAL A 63 25.56 17.88 14.56
N ALA A 64 24.25 18.12 14.40
CA ALA A 64 23.31 17.73 15.42
C ALA A 64 23.53 16.24 15.59
N ALA A 65 24.29 15.89 16.62
CA ALA A 65 24.44 14.54 17.11
C ALA A 65 23.02 14.07 17.42
N ARG A 66 22.38 13.45 16.44
CA ARG A 66 21.19 12.64 16.67
C ARG A 66 21.67 11.53 17.58
N ASN A 67 21.33 11.64 18.86
CA ASN A 67 21.53 10.58 19.86
C ASN A 67 21.08 9.25 19.24
N PRO A 68 22.00 8.31 18.96
CA PRO A 68 21.65 7.03 18.37
C PRO A 68 21.25 6.04 19.46
N SER A 69 20.35 6.44 20.37
CA SER A 69 20.03 5.61 21.54
C SER A 69 18.65 5.85 22.15
N VAL A 70 17.65 6.28 21.37
CA VAL A 70 16.28 5.85 21.71
C VAL A 70 16.22 4.42 21.23
N CYS A 71 16.37 3.48 22.16
CA CYS A 71 16.27 2.06 21.90
C CYS A 71 14.98 1.83 21.10
N ALA A 72 15.09 1.22 19.93
CA ALA A 72 13.95 0.90 19.08
C ALA A 72 12.95 -0.06 19.76
N ASP A 73 13.23 -0.48 21.00
CA ASP A 73 12.40 -1.34 21.84
C ASP A 73 11.24 -0.62 22.55
N ASP A 74 11.29 0.70 22.78
CA ASP A 74 10.23 1.38 23.56
C ASP A 74 9.13 2.05 22.73
N PHE A 75 9.28 2.13 21.40
CA PHE A 75 8.23 2.74 20.58
C PHE A 75 7.10 1.75 20.25
N ASP A 76 5.95 1.95 20.89
CA ASP A 76 4.72 1.21 20.58
C ASP A 76 3.94 1.84 19.42
N LEU A 77 4.20 1.34 18.22
CA LEU A 77 3.49 1.72 16.99
C LEU A 77 1.98 1.48 17.07
N SER A 78 1.52 0.45 17.78
CA SER A 78 0.09 0.14 17.94
C SER A 78 -0.60 1.26 18.71
N THR A 79 -0.06 1.64 19.87
CA THR A 79 -0.60 2.72 20.70
C THR A 79 -0.59 4.05 19.96
N ALA A 80 0.49 4.36 19.24
CA ALA A 80 0.57 5.59 18.45
C ALA A 80 -0.53 5.66 17.37
N LEU A 81 -0.71 4.60 16.59
CA LEU A 81 -1.72 4.55 15.53
C LEU A 81 -3.16 4.53 16.08
N ARG A 82 -3.39 3.94 17.26
CA ARG A 82 -4.69 4.01 17.96
C ARG A 82 -5.00 5.44 18.40
N ARG A 83 -4.01 6.19 18.91
CA ARG A 83 -4.20 7.63 19.22
C ARG A 83 -4.57 8.41 17.97
N CYS A 84 -3.97 8.10 16.81
CA CYS A 84 -4.33 8.74 15.55
C CYS A 84 -5.79 8.49 15.10
N CYS A 85 -6.45 7.44 15.60
CA CYS A 85 -7.87 7.21 15.33
C CYS A 85 -8.77 8.24 16.02
N THR A 86 -8.36 8.77 17.18
CA THR A 86 -9.17 9.68 17.99
C THR A 86 -8.76 11.14 17.84
N ARG A 87 -7.45 11.43 17.87
CA ARG A 87 -6.93 12.79 17.79
C ARG A 87 -5.53 12.84 17.19
N ILE A 88 -5.33 13.82 16.31
CA ILE A 88 -3.99 14.17 15.79
C ILE A 88 -3.53 15.45 16.48
N ASP A 89 -2.46 15.36 17.26
CA ASP A 89 -1.80 16.48 17.92
C ASP A 89 -0.31 16.58 17.52
N ALA A 90 0.37 17.63 17.96
CA ALA A 90 1.79 17.82 17.61
C ALA A 90 2.71 16.75 18.23
N SER A 91 2.34 16.17 19.38
CA SER A 91 3.13 15.15 20.08
C SER A 91 3.16 13.87 19.26
N ILE A 92 1.98 13.35 18.87
CA ILE A 92 1.88 12.12 18.09
C ILE A 92 2.54 12.25 16.72
N VAL A 93 2.49 13.44 16.12
CA VAL A 93 3.17 13.73 14.87
C VAL A 93 4.69 13.75 15.04
N GLY A 94 5.19 14.26 16.16
CA GLY A 94 6.62 14.20 16.53
C GLY A 94 7.07 12.76 16.72
N GLU A 95 6.38 12.03 17.60
CA GLU A 95 6.56 10.59 17.87
C GLU A 95 6.66 9.76 16.58
N LEU A 96 5.70 9.94 15.66
CA LEU A 96 5.70 9.22 14.38
C LEU A 96 6.80 9.67 13.42
N LYS A 97 7.26 10.92 13.50
CA LYS A 97 8.39 11.41 12.69
C LYS A 97 9.74 10.91 13.19
N ASP A 98 9.82 10.60 14.46
CA ASP A 98 11.00 10.03 15.10
C ASP A 98 11.11 8.52 14.91
N LEU A 99 10.10 7.88 14.31
CA LEU A 99 10.16 6.48 13.91
C LEU A 99 11.39 6.19 13.02
N PRO A 100 12.00 5.00 13.16
CA PRO A 100 13.02 4.55 12.24
C PRO A 100 12.46 4.47 10.82
N HIS A 101 13.31 4.80 9.85
CA HIS A 101 12.96 4.81 8.43
C HIS A 101 13.60 3.60 7.73
N GLY A 102 13.02 3.16 6.61
CA GLY A 102 13.57 2.06 5.81
C GLY A 102 13.61 0.74 6.58
N LYS A 103 14.76 0.06 6.58
CA LYS A 103 14.92 -1.27 7.22
C LYS A 103 14.59 -1.26 8.72
N GLY A 104 14.83 -0.15 9.42
CA GLY A 104 14.52 -0.04 10.85
C GLY A 104 13.02 0.05 11.18
N LEU A 105 12.16 0.33 10.20
CA LEU A 105 10.69 0.33 10.40
C LEU A 105 10.13 -1.10 10.46
N VAL A 106 10.82 -2.06 9.84
CA VAL A 106 10.36 -3.44 9.69
C VAL A 106 10.09 -4.12 11.04
N PRO A 107 11.01 -4.06 12.05
CA PRO A 107 10.75 -4.66 13.36
C PRO A 107 9.54 -4.05 14.08
N CYS A 108 9.31 -2.74 13.95
CA CYS A 108 8.15 -2.08 14.56
C CYS A 108 6.83 -2.61 13.98
N VAL A 109 6.78 -2.79 12.66
CA VAL A 109 5.61 -3.36 11.97
C VAL A 109 5.44 -4.84 12.28
N GLN A 110 6.52 -5.62 12.37
CA GLN A 110 6.46 -7.03 12.76
C GLN A 110 5.92 -7.22 14.18
N ARG A 111 6.33 -6.39 15.15
CA ARG A 111 5.76 -6.41 16.52
C ARG A 111 4.27 -6.07 16.52
N LEU A 112 3.85 -5.11 15.69
CA LEU A 112 2.44 -4.79 15.49
C LEU A 112 1.68 -6.01 14.94
N LEU A 113 2.13 -6.62 13.85
CA LEU A 113 1.51 -7.81 13.25
C LEU A 113 1.47 -8.99 14.24
N HIS A 114 2.52 -9.20 15.02
CA HIS A 114 2.52 -10.21 16.07
C HIS A 114 1.43 -9.95 17.14
N THR A 115 1.30 -8.71 17.59
CA THR A 115 0.25 -8.31 18.54
C THR A 115 -1.16 -8.52 17.98
N ILE A 116 -1.36 -8.19 16.69
CA ILE A 116 -2.61 -8.43 15.96
C ILE A 116 -2.96 -9.92 15.99
N LYS A 117 -2.01 -10.80 15.63
CA LYS A 117 -2.21 -12.25 15.63
C LYS A 117 -2.60 -12.78 17.01
N LEU A 118 -1.92 -12.33 18.06
CA LEU A 118 -2.26 -12.68 19.44
C LEU A 118 -3.67 -12.21 19.85
N ASN A 119 -4.08 -11.01 19.45
CA ASN A 119 -5.43 -10.52 19.72
C ASN A 119 -6.49 -11.34 18.99
N VAL A 120 -6.23 -11.69 17.73
CA VAL A 120 -7.11 -12.57 16.96
C VAL A 120 -7.23 -13.92 17.64
N LYS A 121 -6.11 -14.56 18.01
CA LYS A 121 -6.11 -15.82 18.76
C LYS A 121 -6.92 -15.73 20.05
N LYS A 122 -6.80 -14.63 20.82
CA LYS A 122 -7.57 -14.44 22.07
C LYS A 122 -9.08 -14.38 21.85
N ARG A 123 -9.56 -13.92 20.69
CA ARG A 123 -10.99 -13.85 20.36
C ARG A 123 -11.58 -15.22 20.01
N PHE A 124 -10.77 -16.08 19.40
CA PHE A 124 -11.19 -17.42 19.01
C PHE A 124 -10.83 -18.42 20.13
N CYS A 125 -11.79 -18.65 21.03
CA CYS A 125 -11.68 -19.67 22.07
C CYS A 125 -11.53 -21.08 21.46
N ALA A 126 -10.88 -22.00 22.16
CA ALA A 126 -10.52 -23.34 21.69
C ALA A 126 -11.68 -24.26 21.23
N LYS A 127 -12.94 -23.84 21.33
CA LYS A 127 -14.12 -24.66 21.01
C LYS A 127 -14.64 -24.46 19.58
N ASP A 128 -14.37 -23.32 18.96
CA ASP A 128 -14.85 -23.02 17.61
C ASP A 128 -13.68 -23.02 16.64
N ARG A 129 -13.71 -23.95 15.67
CA ARG A 129 -12.72 -23.99 14.59
C ARG A 129 -13.06 -22.92 13.57
N ILE A 130 -12.05 -22.15 13.18
CA ILE A 130 -12.18 -21.09 12.19
C ILE A 130 -11.74 -21.63 10.83
N ILE A 131 -12.39 -21.22 9.74
CA ILE A 131 -11.90 -21.52 8.39
C ILE A 131 -10.73 -20.58 8.05
N GLU A 132 -9.82 -21.01 7.19
CA GLU A 132 -8.59 -20.22 6.92
C GLU A 132 -8.90 -18.82 6.38
N THR A 133 -9.87 -18.71 5.47
CA THR A 133 -10.30 -17.43 4.89
C THR A 133 -10.84 -16.46 5.93
N GLU A 134 -11.56 -16.94 6.95
CA GLU A 134 -12.04 -16.13 8.08
C GLU A 134 -10.90 -15.69 9.00
N LEU A 135 -9.87 -16.53 9.17
CA LEU A 135 -8.67 -16.16 9.93
C LEU A 135 -7.94 -14.99 9.25
N TYR A 136 -7.72 -15.08 7.94
CA TYR A 136 -7.07 -14.01 7.17
C TYR A 136 -7.90 -12.72 7.19
N LEU A 137 -9.22 -12.82 7.05
CA LEU A 137 -10.12 -11.69 7.23
C LEU A 137 -9.99 -11.08 8.64
N SER A 138 -9.95 -11.91 9.67
CA SER A 138 -9.85 -11.45 11.06
C SER A 138 -8.56 -10.69 11.33
N TRP A 139 -7.44 -11.08 10.71
CA TRP A 139 -6.18 -10.33 10.75
C TRP A 139 -6.30 -8.96 10.06
N LEU A 140 -6.87 -8.93 8.85
CA LEU A 140 -7.09 -7.67 8.12
C LEU A 140 -7.99 -6.70 8.88
N GLN A 141 -9.08 -7.20 9.48
CA GLN A 141 -10.01 -6.40 10.25
C GLN A 141 -9.38 -5.86 11.54
N GLU A 142 -8.57 -6.66 12.22
CA GLU A 142 -7.87 -6.23 13.44
C GLU A 142 -6.85 -5.13 13.15
N LEU A 143 -6.29 -5.08 11.93
CA LEU A 143 -5.45 -3.98 11.45
C LEU A 143 -6.26 -2.74 11.00
N GLY A 144 -7.60 -2.77 11.02
CA GLY A 144 -8.46 -1.69 10.52
C GLY A 144 -8.23 -0.33 11.21
N PHE A 145 -7.78 -0.34 12.47
CA PHE A 145 -7.40 0.89 13.18
C PHE A 145 -6.15 1.54 12.57
N VAL A 146 -5.21 0.75 12.02
CA VAL A 146 -3.99 1.27 11.39
C VAL A 146 -4.35 2.09 10.16
N VAL A 147 -5.17 1.52 9.28
CA VAL A 147 -5.64 2.20 8.06
C VAL A 147 -6.35 3.49 8.41
N THR A 148 -7.23 3.44 9.42
CA THR A 148 -8.02 4.60 9.87
C THR A 148 -7.14 5.67 10.50
N GLY A 149 -6.18 5.28 11.35
CA GLY A 149 -5.22 6.19 11.97
C GLY A 149 -4.33 6.87 10.93
N ILE A 150 -3.85 6.12 9.92
CA ILE A 150 -3.04 6.67 8.83
C ILE A 150 -3.88 7.60 7.93
N GLU A 151 -5.12 7.23 7.62
CA GLU A 151 -6.04 8.08 6.86
C GLU A 151 -6.29 9.43 7.58
N ASN A 152 -6.55 9.40 8.88
CA ASN A 152 -6.68 10.60 9.71
C ASN A 152 -5.39 11.44 9.68
N LEU A 153 -4.24 10.79 9.81
CA LEU A 153 -2.93 11.43 9.79
C LEU A 153 -2.63 12.12 8.44
N LEU A 154 -2.98 11.48 7.32
CA LEU A 154 -2.82 12.03 5.96
C LEU A 154 -3.76 13.22 5.70
N ASN A 155 -4.90 13.26 6.38
CA ASN A 155 -5.90 14.33 6.28
C ASN A 155 -5.68 15.47 7.29
N ALA A 156 -4.78 15.28 8.27
CA ALA A 156 -4.50 16.27 9.29
C ALA A 156 -3.90 17.57 8.72
N LYS A 157 -4.39 18.69 9.25
CA LYS A 157 -3.98 20.04 8.87
C LYS A 157 -3.15 20.69 9.96
N ILE A 158 -2.25 21.58 9.58
CA ILE A 158 -1.52 22.42 10.52
C ILE A 158 -2.54 23.39 11.15
N PRO A 159 -2.65 23.44 12.50
CA PRO A 159 -3.57 24.34 13.19
C PRO A 159 -3.44 25.79 12.70
N GLY A 160 -4.56 26.47 12.51
CA GLY A 160 -4.58 27.84 12.00
C GLY A 160 -4.30 27.98 10.49
N THR A 161 -4.13 26.88 9.75
CA THR A 161 -3.88 26.94 8.30
C THR A 161 -4.75 25.95 7.52
N ARG A 162 -4.83 26.14 6.20
CA ARG A 162 -5.41 25.16 5.26
C ARG A 162 -4.42 24.09 4.82
N GLN A 163 -3.15 24.17 5.24
CA GLN A 163 -2.09 23.29 4.76
C GLN A 163 -2.08 21.96 5.51
N ARG A 164 -1.81 20.87 4.79
CA ARG A 164 -1.63 19.52 5.38
C ARG A 164 -0.25 19.37 6.01
N LEU A 165 -0.16 18.57 7.08
CA LEU A 165 1.11 18.24 7.74
C LEU A 165 2.11 17.63 6.75
N LYS A 166 3.33 18.17 6.69
CA LYS A 166 4.40 17.71 5.79
C LYS A 166 5.32 16.69 6.47
N GLY A 167 5.95 15.85 5.66
CA GLY A 167 6.97 14.88 6.07
C GLY A 167 6.37 13.60 6.64
N LEU A 168 5.19 13.20 6.19
CA LEU A 168 4.47 12.01 6.66
C LEU A 168 4.35 10.95 5.58
N GLY A 169 4.62 11.28 4.31
CA GLY A 169 4.46 10.36 3.19
C GLY A 169 5.37 9.14 3.30
N HIS A 170 6.65 9.33 3.68
CA HIS A 170 7.58 8.21 3.88
C HIS A 170 7.14 7.25 4.98
N ILE A 171 6.67 7.79 6.12
CA ILE A 171 6.27 7.00 7.28
C ILE A 171 4.97 6.25 6.99
N THR A 172 3.94 6.96 6.52
CA THR A 172 2.63 6.37 6.25
C THR A 172 2.67 5.32 5.15
N PHE A 173 3.34 5.61 4.02
CA PHE A 173 3.52 4.62 2.97
C PHE A 173 4.39 3.45 3.42
N GLY A 174 5.47 3.71 4.18
CA GLY A 174 6.34 2.68 4.71
C GLY A 174 5.59 1.70 5.62
N ILE A 175 4.79 2.21 6.56
CA ILE A 175 3.97 1.39 7.47
C ILE A 175 2.98 0.54 6.67
N LEU A 176 2.20 1.16 5.77
CA LEU A 176 1.19 0.44 4.98
C LEU A 176 1.82 -0.64 4.09
N TYR A 177 2.92 -0.31 3.42
CA TYR A 177 3.66 -1.27 2.59
C TYR A 177 4.09 -2.49 3.41
N HIS A 178 4.76 -2.27 4.55
CA HIS A 178 5.28 -3.37 5.36
C HIS A 178 4.18 -4.15 6.08
N ILE A 179 3.02 -3.54 6.35
CA ILE A 179 1.85 -4.26 6.88
C ILE A 179 1.30 -5.23 5.83
N ILE A 180 1.12 -4.78 4.59
CA ILE A 180 0.63 -5.67 3.52
C ILE A 180 1.65 -6.78 3.22
N ASP A 181 2.91 -6.41 3.07
CA ASP A 181 4.02 -7.34 2.81
C ASP A 181 4.11 -8.42 3.91
N GLY A 182 4.04 -7.99 5.17
CA GLY A 182 4.04 -8.89 6.32
C GLY A 182 2.76 -9.71 6.45
N PHE A 183 1.59 -9.15 6.12
CA PHE A 183 0.33 -9.89 6.07
C PHE A 183 0.37 -11.01 5.03
N ILE A 184 0.81 -10.71 3.81
CA ILE A 184 0.92 -11.73 2.75
C ILE A 184 1.93 -12.80 3.15
N SER A 185 3.07 -12.39 3.72
CA SER A 185 4.05 -13.35 4.25
C SER A 185 3.44 -14.24 5.34
N ASP A 186 2.64 -13.69 6.25
CA ASP A 186 1.97 -14.47 7.30
C ASP A 186 0.93 -15.46 6.74
N VAL A 187 0.21 -15.09 5.67
CA VAL A 187 -0.70 -15.99 4.94
C VAL A 187 0.08 -17.12 4.28
N ASP A 188 1.16 -16.78 3.58
CA ASP A 188 2.04 -17.74 2.91
C ASP A 188 2.62 -18.76 3.90
N HIS A 189 3.15 -18.31 5.04
CA HIS A 189 3.69 -19.19 6.09
C HIS A 189 2.60 -20.07 6.73
N HIS A 190 1.38 -19.56 6.86
CA HIS A 190 0.26 -20.35 7.39
C HIS A 190 -0.17 -21.43 6.39
N HIS A 191 -0.26 -21.09 5.11
CA HIS A 191 -0.66 -21.99 4.02
C HIS A 191 0.41 -23.06 3.71
N ASP A 192 1.69 -22.69 3.72
CA ASP A 192 2.83 -23.62 3.59
C ASP A 192 3.00 -24.53 4.83
N GLY A 193 2.26 -24.25 5.90
CA GLY A 193 2.16 -24.99 7.17
C GLY A 193 1.57 -26.40 7.08
N ARG A 194 1.83 -27.12 5.98
CA ARG A 194 1.59 -28.56 5.73
C ARG A 194 2.23 -29.51 6.77
N LEU A 195 2.63 -29.03 7.94
CA LEU A 195 3.25 -29.79 9.04
C LEU A 195 2.40 -29.72 10.32
N SER A 196 1.13 -30.08 10.23
CA SER A 196 0.45 -30.84 11.30
C SER A 196 1.04 -32.26 11.48
N ARG A 197 2.34 -32.44 11.24
CA ARG A 197 3.09 -33.68 11.49
C ARG A 197 4.31 -33.36 12.36
N GLY A 198 4.06 -33.12 13.64
CA GLY A 198 5.06 -33.42 14.67
C GLY A 198 5.75 -32.27 15.39
N ALA A 199 5.27 -31.03 15.35
CA ALA A 199 5.74 -29.99 16.26
C ALA A 199 4.61 -29.56 17.20
N GLU A 200 4.78 -29.79 18.50
CA GLU A 200 3.92 -29.32 19.59
C GLU A 200 3.93 -27.78 19.76
N GLU A 201 4.26 -27.01 18.72
CA GLU A 201 4.40 -25.55 18.77
C GLU A 201 3.52 -24.86 17.72
N HIS A 202 2.22 -24.76 17.98
CA HIS A 202 1.38 -23.73 17.36
C HIS A 202 0.89 -22.70 18.40
N PRO A 203 1.77 -21.85 18.96
CA PRO A 203 1.36 -20.96 20.05
C PRO A 203 0.71 -19.64 19.60
N ILE A 204 0.69 -19.26 18.31
CA ILE A 204 0.20 -17.92 17.90
C ILE A 204 -1.08 -17.90 17.06
N TYR A 205 -1.49 -19.03 16.48
CA TYR A 205 -2.71 -19.12 15.66
C TYR A 205 -3.85 -19.84 16.40
N PRO A 206 -5.12 -19.48 16.15
CA PRO A 206 -6.25 -20.30 16.58
C PRO A 206 -6.30 -21.61 15.79
N VAL A 207 -7.09 -22.57 16.26
CA VAL A 207 -7.28 -23.86 15.58
C VAL A 207 -8.08 -23.62 14.30
N THR A 208 -7.48 -23.94 13.15
CA THR A 208 -8.12 -23.86 11.84
C THR A 208 -8.76 -25.19 11.43
N MET A 209 -9.83 -25.11 10.63
CA MET A 209 -10.37 -26.27 9.93
C MET A 209 -9.41 -26.68 8.81
N SER A 210 -9.23 -27.99 8.60
CA SER A 210 -8.47 -28.44 7.42
C SER A 210 -9.33 -28.37 6.15
N LEU A 211 -8.71 -28.26 4.97
CA LEU A 211 -9.42 -28.30 3.68
C LEU A 211 -10.35 -29.52 3.52
N VAL A 212 -9.98 -30.66 4.10
CA VAL A 212 -10.80 -31.89 4.08
C VAL A 212 -12.04 -31.77 4.98
N GLU A 213 -11.94 -31.01 6.06
CA GLU A 213 -13.06 -30.73 6.97
C GLU A 213 -14.00 -29.69 6.35
N GLU A 214 -13.45 -28.64 5.74
CA GLU A 214 -14.22 -27.62 5.01
C GLU A 214 -15.02 -28.26 3.85
N ALA A 215 -14.38 -29.09 3.03
CA ALA A 215 -15.05 -29.75 1.90
C ALA A 215 -16.19 -30.71 2.30
N LYS A 216 -16.30 -31.10 3.57
CA LYS A 216 -17.36 -31.97 4.09
C LYS A 216 -18.53 -31.21 4.71
N ASP A 217 -18.39 -29.90 4.94
CA ASP A 217 -19.38 -29.07 5.59
C ASP A 217 -19.86 -27.96 4.65
N SER A 218 -20.97 -28.17 3.95
CA SER A 218 -21.53 -27.17 3.01
C SER A 218 -21.89 -25.83 3.67
N SER A 219 -21.94 -25.74 5.01
CA SER A 219 -22.13 -24.45 5.68
C SER A 219 -20.89 -23.55 5.58
N THR A 220 -19.69 -24.12 5.38
CA THR A 220 -18.44 -23.36 5.24
C THR A 220 -18.39 -22.58 3.94
N ASP A 221 -19.05 -23.04 2.87
CA ASP A 221 -19.07 -22.34 1.57
C ASP A 221 -19.62 -20.92 1.73
N SER A 222 -20.78 -20.78 2.37
CA SER A 222 -21.40 -19.47 2.61
C SER A 222 -20.57 -18.56 3.52
N ARG A 223 -19.81 -19.15 4.46
CA ARG A 223 -18.91 -18.43 5.35
C ARG A 223 -17.67 -17.95 4.59
N ALA A 224 -17.08 -18.80 3.78
CA ALA A 224 -15.93 -18.50 2.95
C ALA A 224 -16.25 -17.39 1.93
N GLU A 225 -17.36 -17.51 1.20
CA GLU A 225 -17.80 -16.48 0.24
C GLU A 225 -17.99 -15.12 0.93
N LYS A 226 -18.62 -15.11 2.11
CA LYS A 226 -18.79 -13.89 2.91
C LYS A 226 -17.45 -13.34 3.38
N ALA A 227 -16.53 -14.20 3.81
CA ALA A 227 -15.22 -13.80 4.29
C ALA A 227 -14.38 -13.18 3.16
N VAL A 228 -14.38 -13.80 1.98
CA VAL A 228 -13.73 -13.29 0.76
C VAL A 228 -14.24 -11.89 0.44
N ARG A 229 -15.56 -11.70 0.28
CA ARG A 229 -16.12 -10.37 -0.03
C ARG A 229 -15.70 -9.29 0.99
N LEU A 230 -15.72 -9.61 2.27
CA LEU A 230 -15.31 -8.67 3.32
C LEU A 230 -13.79 -8.39 3.30
N ALA A 231 -12.98 -9.38 2.94
CA ALA A 231 -11.54 -9.21 2.79
C ALA A 231 -11.22 -8.31 1.60
N GLU A 232 -11.93 -8.47 0.48
CA GLU A 232 -11.82 -7.60 -0.70
C GLU A 232 -12.19 -6.15 -0.37
N GLU A 233 -13.28 -5.93 0.37
CA GLU A 233 -13.67 -4.60 0.84
C GLU A 233 -12.58 -3.96 1.73
N ALA A 234 -11.99 -4.75 2.63
CA ALA A 234 -10.89 -4.32 3.48
C ALA A 234 -9.65 -3.95 2.65
N LEU A 235 -9.22 -4.83 1.74
CA LEU A 235 -8.07 -4.60 0.85
C LEU A 235 -8.29 -3.40 -0.08
N ALA A 236 -9.51 -3.17 -0.55
CA ALA A 236 -9.86 -1.97 -1.32
C ALA A 236 -9.71 -0.69 -0.48
N LYS A 237 -10.01 -0.74 0.83
CA LYS A 237 -9.73 0.38 1.74
C LYS A 237 -8.22 0.60 1.90
N TYR A 238 -7.43 -0.47 2.05
CA TYR A 238 -5.97 -0.36 2.05
C TYR A 238 -5.45 0.29 0.78
N ASP A 239 -5.91 -0.14 -0.40
CA ASP A 239 -5.48 0.40 -1.69
C ASP A 239 -5.70 1.91 -1.75
N ARG A 240 -6.91 2.38 -1.40
CA ARG A 240 -7.23 3.81 -1.42
C ARG A 240 -6.32 4.63 -0.51
N VAL A 241 -6.09 4.18 0.72
CA VAL A 241 -5.26 4.91 1.69
C VAL A 241 -3.78 4.86 1.31
N MET A 242 -3.30 3.70 0.84
CA MET A 242 -1.92 3.51 0.39
C MET A 242 -1.62 4.32 -0.86
N GLU A 243 -2.57 4.46 -1.78
CA GLU A 243 -2.45 5.32 -2.95
C GLU A 243 -2.31 6.80 -2.54
N VAL A 244 -3.10 7.28 -1.56
CA VAL A 244 -2.96 8.64 -1.02
C VAL A 244 -1.61 8.83 -0.32
N ALA A 245 -1.18 7.84 0.49
CA ALA A 245 0.13 7.85 1.13
C ALA A 245 1.26 7.92 0.11
N LEU A 246 1.16 7.17 -0.99
CA LEU A 246 2.13 7.15 -2.08
C LEU A 246 2.17 8.47 -2.84
N ARG A 247 1.01 9.08 -3.15
CA ARG A 247 0.97 10.44 -3.73
C ARG A 247 1.66 11.45 -2.81
N ARG A 248 1.44 11.33 -1.50
CA ARG A 248 2.06 12.21 -0.51
C ARG A 248 3.57 11.99 -0.46
N LEU A 249 4.02 10.74 -0.43
CA LEU A 249 5.42 10.36 -0.51
C LEU A 249 6.09 10.95 -1.76
N LYS A 250 5.47 10.81 -2.93
CA LYS A 250 5.98 11.37 -4.19
C LYS A 250 6.08 12.89 -4.16
N ALA A 251 5.10 13.58 -3.58
CA ALA A 251 5.09 15.04 -3.47
C ALA A 251 6.13 15.57 -2.46
N GLU A 252 6.45 14.79 -1.42
CA GLU A 252 7.44 15.14 -0.39
C GLU A 252 8.86 14.71 -0.76
N SER A 253 8.99 13.68 -1.60
CA SER A 253 10.28 13.22 -2.12
C SER A 253 10.86 14.25 -3.08
N ARG A 254 12.17 14.49 -2.97
CA ARG A 254 12.92 15.06 -4.10
C ARG A 254 12.79 14.03 -5.23
N LYS A 255 12.36 14.44 -6.44
CA LYS A 255 12.15 13.58 -7.62
C LYS A 255 13.48 12.95 -8.07
N THR A 256 13.99 12.02 -7.28
CA THR A 256 15.28 11.38 -7.47
C THR A 256 15.08 10.01 -8.11
N LEU A 257 16.02 9.65 -8.98
CA LEU A 257 16.05 8.33 -9.60
C LEU A 257 16.12 7.20 -8.56
N LYS A 258 16.85 7.41 -7.44
CA LYS A 258 16.94 6.43 -6.34
C LYS A 258 15.58 6.12 -5.74
N SER A 259 14.77 7.14 -5.40
CA SER A 259 13.43 6.92 -4.88
C SER A 259 12.52 6.19 -5.87
N ALA A 260 12.60 6.55 -7.16
CA ALA A 260 11.83 5.89 -8.21
C ALA A 260 12.21 4.40 -8.35
N ARG A 261 13.50 4.05 -8.30
CA ARG A 261 13.98 2.65 -8.30
C ARG A 261 13.49 1.86 -7.08
N THR A 262 13.56 2.45 -5.88
CA THR A 262 13.03 1.79 -4.67
C THR A 262 11.53 1.51 -4.79
N ILE A 263 10.76 2.45 -5.33
CA ILE A 263 9.33 2.26 -5.56
C ILE A 263 9.08 1.20 -6.64
N ALA A 264 9.87 1.17 -7.69
CA ALA A 264 9.78 0.16 -8.74
C ALA A 264 10.02 -1.26 -8.18
N HIS A 265 11.07 -1.44 -7.37
CA HIS A 265 11.34 -2.71 -6.68
C HIS A 265 10.19 -3.13 -5.76
N LYS A 266 9.66 -2.18 -4.96
CA LYS A 266 8.50 -2.40 -4.09
C LYS A 266 7.24 -2.77 -4.89
N GLU A 267 7.01 -2.18 -6.05
CA GLU A 267 5.86 -2.50 -6.91
C GLU A 267 5.92 -3.92 -7.40
N ARG A 268 7.09 -4.36 -7.85
CA ARG A 268 7.29 -5.73 -8.33
C ARG A 268 7.15 -6.77 -7.21
N ALA A 269 7.74 -6.50 -6.05
CA ALA A 269 7.58 -7.36 -4.89
C ALA A 269 6.11 -7.49 -4.50
N LEU A 270 5.40 -6.35 -4.44
CA LEU A 270 3.97 -6.31 -4.15
C LEU A 270 3.14 -7.04 -5.22
N ALA A 271 3.46 -6.88 -6.50
CA ALA A 271 2.78 -7.57 -7.59
C ALA A 271 2.83 -9.09 -7.43
N ARG A 272 4.03 -9.65 -7.17
CA ARG A 272 4.19 -11.09 -6.94
C ARG A 272 3.46 -11.55 -5.69
N ALA A 273 3.58 -10.80 -4.60
CA ALA A 273 2.93 -11.11 -3.34
C ALA A 273 1.39 -11.12 -3.49
N CYS A 274 0.83 -10.15 -4.23
CA CYS A 274 -0.60 -10.12 -4.52
C CYS A 274 -1.07 -11.31 -5.36
N CYS A 275 -0.30 -11.73 -6.37
CA CYS A 275 -0.64 -12.94 -7.15
C CYS A 275 -0.68 -14.19 -6.27
N LEU A 276 0.34 -14.39 -5.43
CA LEU A 276 0.38 -15.51 -4.48
C LEU A 276 -0.80 -15.48 -3.50
N LEU A 277 -1.12 -14.28 -2.97
CA LEU A 277 -2.27 -14.13 -2.08
C LEU A 277 -3.57 -14.52 -2.78
N CYS A 278 -3.80 -14.08 -4.03
CA CYS A 278 -4.96 -14.48 -4.82
C CYS A 278 -5.05 -16.01 -4.97
N GLU A 279 -3.93 -16.64 -5.34
CA GLU A 279 -3.86 -18.10 -5.53
C GLU A 279 -4.15 -18.88 -4.23
N GLN A 280 -3.66 -18.39 -3.08
CA GLN A 280 -3.80 -19.07 -1.78
C GLN A 280 -5.17 -18.86 -1.13
N THR A 281 -5.84 -17.73 -1.40
CA THR A 281 -7.03 -17.32 -0.63
C THR A 281 -8.29 -17.22 -1.47
N GLY A 282 -8.17 -17.20 -2.80
CA GLY A 282 -9.28 -16.89 -3.71
C GLY A 282 -9.72 -15.42 -3.66
N PHE A 283 -9.00 -14.54 -2.95
CA PHE A 283 -9.33 -13.11 -2.92
C PHE A 283 -9.13 -12.49 -4.29
N CYS A 284 -10.13 -11.71 -4.74
CA CYS A 284 -10.08 -10.98 -5.99
C CYS A 284 -9.83 -11.88 -7.22
N GLU A 285 -10.42 -13.09 -7.23
CA GLU A 285 -10.53 -13.89 -8.46
C GLU A 285 -11.44 -13.16 -9.46
N ASP A 286 -10.84 -12.27 -10.25
CA ASP A 286 -11.45 -11.79 -11.46
C ASP A 286 -11.68 -12.99 -12.40
N LYS A 287 -12.71 -12.95 -13.26
CA LYS A 287 -12.96 -13.99 -14.28
C LYS A 287 -11.74 -14.28 -15.19
N GLY A 288 -10.71 -13.43 -15.16
CA GLY A 288 -9.45 -13.59 -15.89
C GLY A 288 -8.32 -14.28 -15.12
N GLY A 289 -8.48 -14.56 -13.82
CA GLY A 289 -7.52 -15.34 -13.02
C GLY A 289 -6.14 -14.70 -12.82
N THR A 290 -5.95 -13.41 -13.16
CA THR A 290 -4.63 -12.76 -13.16
C THR A 290 -4.19 -12.18 -11.82
N GLY A 291 -5.06 -12.20 -10.79
CA GLY A 291 -4.75 -11.66 -9.44
C GLY A 291 -4.36 -10.17 -9.43
N ASP A 292 -4.70 -9.44 -10.50
CA ASP A 292 -4.12 -8.12 -10.79
C ASP A 292 -4.97 -6.96 -10.21
N SER A 293 -6.09 -7.29 -9.57
CA SER A 293 -7.04 -6.36 -8.97
C SER A 293 -6.71 -5.99 -7.52
N ILE A 294 -5.90 -6.80 -6.80
CA ILE A 294 -5.42 -6.45 -5.45
C ILE A 294 -4.44 -5.26 -5.54
N LEU A 295 -4.72 -4.22 -4.75
CA LEU A 295 -3.93 -2.98 -4.66
C LEU A 295 -3.66 -2.31 -6.03
N GLN A 296 -4.61 -2.45 -6.96
CA GLN A 296 -4.47 -2.01 -8.34
C GLN A 296 -4.14 -0.52 -8.46
N SER A 297 -4.78 0.34 -7.66
CA SER A 297 -4.61 1.80 -7.75
C SER A 297 -3.22 2.22 -7.30
N THR A 298 -2.76 1.66 -6.18
CA THR A 298 -1.42 1.87 -5.64
C THR A 298 -0.36 1.37 -6.62
N ARG A 299 -0.48 0.12 -7.10
CA ARG A 299 0.48 -0.47 -8.05
C ARG A 299 0.55 0.33 -9.35
N ARG A 300 -0.59 0.76 -9.90
CA ARG A 300 -0.63 1.65 -11.09
C ARG A 300 0.12 2.95 -10.85
N LEU A 301 -0.04 3.58 -9.69
CA LEU A 301 0.67 4.81 -9.35
C LEU A 301 2.19 4.58 -9.18
N MET A 302 2.60 3.43 -8.63
CA MET A 302 4.01 3.05 -8.56
C MET A 302 4.62 2.86 -9.95
N ARG A 303 3.92 2.17 -10.86
CA ARG A 303 4.34 2.02 -12.27
C ARG A 303 4.42 3.35 -12.99
N GLN A 304 3.46 4.24 -12.78
CA GLN A 304 3.51 5.58 -13.36
C GLN A 304 4.75 6.35 -12.87
N TRP A 305 5.05 6.28 -11.57
CA TRP A 305 6.24 6.95 -11.03
C TRP A 305 7.54 6.33 -11.58
N LYS A 306 7.61 5.01 -11.72
CA LYS A 306 8.70 4.29 -12.41
C LYS A 306 8.88 4.81 -13.85
N ALA A 307 7.80 4.86 -14.63
CA ALA A 307 7.81 5.29 -16.03
C ALA A 307 8.24 6.75 -16.22
N GLU A 308 7.86 7.65 -15.31
CA GLU A 308 8.31 9.06 -15.33
C GLU A 308 9.83 9.23 -15.26
N HIS A 309 10.55 8.21 -14.79
CA HIS A 309 12.02 8.21 -14.68
C HIS A 309 12.69 7.34 -15.74
N GLY A 310 11.93 6.82 -16.71
CA GLY A 310 12.46 5.96 -17.78
C GLY A 310 12.98 4.61 -17.30
N ILE A 311 12.61 4.16 -16.10
CA ILE A 311 13.01 2.86 -15.57
C ILE A 311 12.17 1.80 -16.28
N THR A 312 12.84 0.92 -17.01
CA THR A 312 12.25 -0.24 -17.68
C THR A 312 12.39 -1.49 -16.81
N ASP A 313 11.71 -2.57 -17.17
CA ASP A 313 11.87 -3.85 -16.47
C ASP A 313 13.30 -4.42 -16.61
N ALA A 314 14.03 -4.02 -17.66
CA ALA A 314 15.42 -4.42 -17.88
C ALA A 314 16.39 -3.75 -16.89
N ASP A 315 16.18 -2.47 -16.56
CA ASP A 315 17.03 -1.70 -15.62
C ASP A 315 17.02 -2.24 -14.18
N GLU A 316 16.12 -3.17 -13.90
CA GLU A 316 15.85 -3.70 -12.57
C GLU A 316 16.54 -5.05 -12.30
N TYR A 317 17.24 -5.63 -13.28
CA TYR A 317 18.07 -6.84 -13.13
C TYR A 317 19.56 -6.51 -12.95
N ASP A 318 19.97 -5.27 -13.24
CA ASP A 318 21.38 -4.85 -13.25
C ASP A 318 21.85 -4.13 -11.97
N SER A 319 21.04 -4.09 -10.92
CA SER A 319 21.43 -3.48 -9.63
C SER A 319 21.71 -4.57 -8.59
N PRO A 320 22.97 -4.99 -8.37
CA PRO A 320 23.32 -5.69 -7.15
C PRO A 320 23.01 -4.77 -5.95
N ASP A 321 22.51 -5.39 -4.88
CA ASP A 321 22.20 -4.74 -3.60
C ASP A 321 23.40 -3.94 -3.06
N ASP A 322 23.45 -2.64 -3.34
CA ASP A 322 24.38 -1.73 -2.68
C ASP A 322 23.64 -0.89 -1.62
N SER A 323 23.81 -1.35 -0.37
CA SER A 323 23.78 -0.61 0.92
C SER A 323 22.42 -0.16 1.50
#